data_AF-A0A0G1VS15-F1
#
_entry.id   AF-A0A0G1VS15-F1
#
_cell.length_a   1.000
_cell.length_b   1.000
_cell.length_c   1.000
_cell.angle_alpha   90.00
_cell.angle_beta   90.00
_cell.angle_gamma   90.00
#
_symmetry.space_group_name_H-M   'P 1'
#
loop_
_entity.id
_entity.type
_entity.pdbx_description
1 polymer ?
#
loop_
_entity_poly.entity_id
_entity_poly.type
_entity_poly.pdbx_seq_one_letter_code
_entity_poly.pdbx_strand_id
1 'polypeptide(L)'
;MPELPEVEIIRRDLIKKIMNKKIVHVEVYHNTSVGNMSTKFVQALTGNAIVKIDRRGKLLIWRLKKSLSAGRQGTQSILVHLKMTGQLIYVRLHRSPSPYRGRDRGWG
;
A
#
# COMPACT_ATOMS: atom_id res chain seq x y z
N MET A 1 -15.72 -7.30 7.43
CA MET A 1 -14.47 -7.68 6.74
C MET A 1 -14.86 -8.01 5.32
N PRO A 2 -14.18 -7.47 4.31
CA PRO A 2 -14.58 -7.74 2.93
C PRO A 2 -14.54 -9.23 2.63
N GLU A 3 -15.56 -9.73 1.93
CA GLU A 3 -15.63 -11.13 1.50
C GLU A 3 -14.75 -11.39 0.28
N LEU A 4 -14.50 -12.66 -0.03
CA LEU A 4 -13.63 -13.05 -1.16
C LEU A 4 -14.01 -12.36 -2.49
N PRO A 5 -15.30 -12.23 -2.86
CA PRO A 5 -15.69 -11.52 -4.07
C PRO A 5 -15.33 -10.02 -4.03
N GLU A 6 -15.52 -9.37 -2.89
CA GLU A 6 -15.23 -7.94 -2.73
C GLU A 6 -13.72 -7.66 -2.81
N VAL A 7 -12.90 -8.52 -2.20
CA VAL A 7 -11.43 -8.39 -2.30
C VAL A 7 -10.97 -8.58 -3.76
N GLU A 8 -11.63 -9.45 -4.53
CA GLU A 8 -11.36 -9.60 -5.96
C GLU A 8 -11.76 -8.35 -6.78
N ILE A 9 -12.88 -7.71 -6.44
CA ILE A 9 -13.28 -6.43 -7.05
C ILE A 9 -12.23 -5.35 -6.76
N ILE A 10 -11.81 -5.22 -5.49
CA ILE A 10 -10.75 -4.29 -5.09
C ILE A 10 -9.47 -4.55 -5.87
N ARG A 11 -9.05 -5.82 -6.01
CA ARG A 11 -7.87 -6.21 -6.79
C ARG A 11 -7.95 -5.72 -8.24
N ARG A 12 -9.07 -5.96 -8.92
CA ARG A 12 -9.28 -5.55 -10.32
C ARG A 12 -9.25 -4.03 -10.49
N ASP A 13 -9.85 -3.31 -9.55
CA ASP A 13 -9.86 -1.84 -9.58
C ASP A 13 -8.48 -1.24 -9.33
N LEU A 14 -7.71 -1.79 -8.39
CA LEU A 14 -6.32 -1.38 -8.17
C LEU A 14 -5.47 -1.64 -9.42
N ILE A 15 -5.64 -2.78 -10.08
CA ILE A 15 -4.88 -3.09 -11.31
C ILE A 15 -5.06 -2.00 -12.36
N LYS A 16 -6.29 -1.52 -12.57
CA LYS A 16 -6.58 -0.43 -13.52
C LYS A 16 -5.97 0.91 -13.10
N LYS A 17 -5.81 1.15 -11.80
CA LYS A 17 -5.46 2.47 -11.25
C LYS A 17 -3.98 2.65 -10.92
N ILE A 18 -3.27 1.63 -10.43
CA ILE A 18 -1.94 1.80 -9.82
C ILE A 18 -0.82 0.94 -10.41
N MET A 19 -1.11 0.04 -11.35
CA MET A 19 -0.08 -0.81 -11.96
C MET A 19 0.99 0.01 -12.67
N ASN A 20 2.24 -0.42 -12.52
CA ASN A 20 3.46 0.17 -13.07
C ASN A 20 3.70 1.64 -12.69
N LYS A 21 2.93 2.20 -11.75
CA LYS A 21 3.21 3.52 -11.20
C LYS A 21 4.35 3.43 -10.19
N LYS A 22 5.31 4.35 -10.31
CA LYS A 22 6.41 4.50 -9.35
C LYS A 22 5.89 5.14 -8.06
N ILE A 23 6.25 4.55 -6.94
CA ILE A 23 5.92 5.08 -5.61
C ILE A 23 6.98 6.14 -5.29
N VAL A 24 6.58 7.41 -5.32
CA VAL A 24 7.50 8.53 -5.11
C VAL A 24 7.64 8.93 -3.65
N HIS A 25 6.61 8.66 -2.85
CA HIS A 25 6.54 9.07 -1.45
C HIS A 25 5.62 8.12 -0.67
N VAL A 26 5.95 7.87 0.60
CA VAL A 26 5.18 7.04 1.51
C VAL A 26 5.17 7.68 2.89
N GLU A 27 3.98 7.86 3.45
CA GLU A 27 3.79 8.32 4.83
C GLU A 27 3.13 7.20 5.64
N VAL A 28 3.60 7.00 6.87
CA VAL A 28 3.02 6.04 7.81
C VAL A 28 2.60 6.80 9.06
N TYR A 29 1.29 7.00 9.22
CA TYR A 29 0.73 7.70 10.38
C TYR A 29 0.63 6.79 11.62
N HIS A 30 0.53 5.48 11.44
CA HIS A 30 0.41 4.51 12.54
C HIS A 30 1.37 3.33 12.33
N ASN A 31 2.44 3.26 13.14
CA ASN A 31 3.49 2.25 12.99
C ASN A 31 2.97 0.80 13.15
N THR A 32 1.95 0.60 13.98
CA THR A 32 1.31 -0.71 14.20
C THR A 32 0.64 -1.27 12.94
N SER A 33 0.20 -0.41 12.01
CA SER A 33 -0.44 -0.84 10.76
C SER A 33 0.54 -1.50 9.79
N VAL A 34 1.84 -1.29 9.98
CA VAL A 34 2.93 -1.85 9.17
C VAL A 34 3.83 -2.79 9.99
N GLY A 35 3.26 -3.43 11.01
CA GLY A 35 3.98 -4.40 11.85
C GLY A 35 5.13 -3.79 12.64
N ASN A 36 5.02 -2.52 13.03
CA ASN A 36 6.04 -1.75 13.76
C ASN A 36 7.36 -1.56 12.98
N MET A 37 7.31 -1.58 11.65
CA MET A 37 8.47 -1.47 10.76
C MET A 37 8.40 -0.25 9.82
N SER A 38 7.86 0.89 10.26
CA SER A 38 7.66 2.09 9.42
C SER A 38 8.86 2.46 8.55
N THR A 39 10.06 2.59 9.14
CA THR A 39 11.28 2.96 8.39
C THR A 39 11.61 1.97 7.28
N LYS A 40 11.61 0.67 7.60
CA LYS A 40 11.87 -0.40 6.61
C LYS A 40 10.78 -0.47 5.56
N PHE A 41 9.52 -0.23 5.95
CA PHE A 41 8.37 -0.22 5.06
C PHE A 41 8.45 0.91 4.03
N VAL A 42 8.78 2.13 4.48
CA VAL A 42 8.98 3.30 3.61
C VAL A 42 10.16 3.07 2.65
N GLN A 43 11.29 2.57 3.14
CA GLN A 43 12.47 2.26 2.31
C GLN A 43 12.19 1.17 1.28
N ALA A 44 11.43 0.14 1.64
CA ALA A 44 11.06 -0.95 0.74
C ALA A 44 10.14 -0.50 -0.40
N LEU A 45 9.31 0.51 -0.16
CA LEU A 45 8.32 0.98 -1.12
C LEU A 45 8.83 2.10 -2.02
N THR A 46 9.51 3.08 -1.44
CA THR A 46 9.89 4.31 -2.12
C THR A 46 10.85 4.01 -3.27
N GLY A 47 10.57 4.60 -4.43
CA GLY A 47 11.33 4.41 -5.66
C GLY A 47 10.97 3.16 -6.47
N ASN A 48 10.21 2.23 -5.90
CA ASN A 48 9.80 0.98 -6.57
C ASN A 48 8.42 1.13 -7.24
N ALA A 49 8.08 0.18 -8.12
CA ALA A 49 6.80 0.17 -8.83
C ALA A 49 6.05 -1.14 -8.57
N ILE A 50 4.73 -1.06 -8.46
CA ILE A 50 3.85 -2.23 -8.32
C ILE A 50 3.67 -2.87 -9.70
N VAL A 51 4.17 -4.09 -9.86
CA VAL A 51 4.16 -4.82 -11.13
C VAL A 51 3.15 -5.96 -11.17
N LYS A 52 2.57 -6.33 -10.02
CA LYS A 52 1.50 -7.31 -9.94
C LYS A 52 0.68 -7.14 -8.67
N ILE A 53 -0.61 -7.41 -8.75
CA ILE A 53 -1.51 -7.47 -7.59
C ILE A 53 -2.29 -8.78 -7.67
N ASP A 54 -1.97 -9.69 -6.75
CA ASP A 54 -2.68 -10.95 -6.57
C ASP A 54 -3.55 -10.93 -5.32
N ARG A 55 -4.32 -12.00 -5.14
CA ARG A 55 -5.10 -12.25 -3.95
C ARG A 55 -4.97 -13.71 -3.53
N ARG A 56 -4.89 -13.94 -2.22
CA ARG A 56 -5.05 -15.27 -1.61
C ARG A 56 -6.05 -15.15 -0.47
N GLY A 57 -7.25 -15.70 -0.64
CA GLY A 57 -8.31 -15.51 0.37
C GLY A 57 -8.64 -14.02 0.53
N LYS A 58 -8.63 -13.53 1.77
CA LYS A 58 -8.92 -12.12 2.10
C LYS A 58 -7.67 -11.22 2.08
N LEU A 59 -6.54 -11.74 1.59
CA LEU A 59 -5.26 -11.06 1.53
C LEU A 59 -4.94 -10.59 0.10
N LEU A 60 -4.60 -9.31 -0.07
CA LEU A 60 -4.01 -8.78 -1.29
C LEU A 60 -2.48 -8.89 -1.21
N ILE A 61 -1.86 -9.23 -2.34
CA ILE A 61 -0.41 -9.41 -2.46
C ILE A 61 0.10 -8.47 -3.56
N TRP A 62 0.80 -7.41 -3.17
CA TRP A 62 1.35 -6.43 -4.09
C TRP A 62 2.81 -6.77 -4.35
N ARG A 63 3.14 -7.14 -5.59
CA ARG A 63 4.53 -7.39 -5.99
C ARG A 63 5.16 -6.13 -6.54
N LEU A 64 6.33 -5.82 -6.01
CA LEU A 64 7.14 -4.67 -6.34
C LEU A 64 8.36 -5.14 -7.13
N LYS A 65 8.64 -4.45 -8.23
CA LYS A 65 9.93 -4.56 -8.90
C LYS A 65 10.93 -3.70 -8.13
N LYS A 66 11.96 -4.34 -7.58
CA LYS A 66 13.02 -3.67 -6.83
C LYS A 66 14.25 -3.55 -7.71
N SER A 67 14.64 -2.32 -7.99
CA SER A 67 15.95 -2.05 -8.59
C SER A 67 17.01 -2.17 -7.50
N LEU A 68 17.93 -3.12 -7.63
CA LEU A 68 19.06 -3.30 -6.72
C LEU A 68 20.32 -2.66 -7.31
N SER A 69 21.28 -2.35 -6.45
CA SER A 69 22.63 -1.92 -6.87
C SER A 69 23.29 -3.02 -7.71
N ALA A 70 24.14 -2.63 -8.67
CA ALA A 70 24.80 -3.51 -9.65
C ALA A 70 23.86 -4.17 -10.69
N GLY A 71 22.77 -3.48 -11.08
CA GLY A 71 21.93 -3.90 -12.21
C GLY A 71 21.03 -5.12 -11.94
N ARG A 72 21.03 -5.66 -10.71
CA ARG A 72 20.19 -6.79 -10.34
C ARG A 72 18.74 -6.36 -10.13
N GLN A 73 17.81 -7.20 -10.56
CA GLN A 73 16.38 -7.02 -10.32
C GLN A 73 15.93 -8.00 -9.26
N GLY A 74 15.29 -7.49 -8.21
CA GLY A 74 14.66 -8.29 -7.18
C GLY A 74 13.14 -8.14 -7.22
N THR A 75 12.45 -9.08 -6.61
CA THR A 75 11.01 -8.98 -6.35
C THR A 75 10.77 -8.93 -4.86
N GLN A 76 9.98 -7.97 -4.42
CA GLN A 76 9.51 -7.88 -3.04
C GLN A 76 7.98 -7.89 -3.05
N SER A 77 7.35 -8.38 -1.99
CA SER A 77 5.89 -8.38 -1.87
C SER A 77 5.44 -7.66 -0.60
N ILE A 78 4.30 -6.99 -0.69
CA ILE A 78 3.57 -6.45 0.47
C ILE A 78 2.23 -7.17 0.58
N LEU A 79 1.91 -7.53 1.80
CA LEU A 79 0.66 -8.20 2.16
C LEU A 79 -0.28 -7.18 2.76
N VAL A 80 -1.47 -7.04 2.20
CA VAL A 80 -2.49 -6.09 2.67
C VAL A 80 -3.73 -6.87 3.09
N HIS A 81 -4.10 -6.75 4.37
CA HIS A 81 -5.30 -7.35 4.94
C HIS A 81 -6.21 -6.25 5.50
N LEU A 82 -7.40 -6.10 4.91
CA LEU A 82 -8.32 -5.00 5.27
C LEU A 82 -9.01 -5.20 6.62
N LYS A 83 -9.01 -6.42 7.16
CA LYS A 83 -9.74 -6.77 8.40
C LYS A 83 -11.19 -6.32 8.27
N MET A 84 -11.80 -5.79 9.32
CA MET A 84 -13.22 -5.46 9.32
C MET A 84 -13.55 -4.17 8.56
N THR A 85 -12.77 -3.10 8.78
CA THR A 85 -13.09 -1.73 8.37
C THR A 85 -11.98 -1.06 7.54
N GLY A 86 -10.89 -1.76 7.24
CA GLY A 86 -9.81 -1.22 6.41
C GLY A 86 -10.28 -0.95 4.99
N GLN A 87 -9.82 0.15 4.42
CA GLN A 87 -10.20 0.61 3.08
C GLN A 87 -8.95 1.01 2.30
N LEU A 88 -9.02 0.88 0.97
CA LEU A 88 -8.01 1.39 0.05
C LEU A 88 -8.66 2.47 -0.81
N ILE A 89 -8.23 3.71 -0.60
CA ILE A 89 -8.81 4.88 -1.25
C ILE A 89 -7.80 5.41 -2.27
N TYR A 90 -8.19 5.39 -3.54
CA TYR A 90 -7.41 6.02 -4.60
C TYR A 90 -7.91 7.44 -4.81
N VAL A 91 -7.08 8.42 -4.46
CA VAL A 91 -7.36 9.84 -4.65
C VAL A 91 -6.47 10.39 -5.76
N ARG A 92 -7.03 11.23 -6.64
CA ARG A 92 -6.19 12.12 -7.44
C ARG A 92 -5.79 13.27 -6.52
N LEU A 93 -4.51 13.64 -6.54
CA LEU A 93 -4.06 14.85 -5.87
C LEU A 93 -4.78 16.04 -6.53
N HIS A 94 -5.83 16.51 -5.88
CA HIS A 94 -6.34 17.88 -6.02
C HIS A 94 -5.70 18.63 -4.85
N ARG A 95 -5.20 19.86 -5.07
CA ARG A 95 -4.48 20.64 -4.05
C ARG A 95 -5.39 20.95 -2.86
N SER A 96 -5.60 20.01 -1.96
CA SER A 96 -6.23 20.18 -0.65
C SER A 96 -5.78 19.01 0.26
N PRO A 97 -5.52 19.25 1.55
CA PRO A 97 -4.89 18.24 2.42
C PRO A 97 -5.79 17.01 2.62
N SER A 98 -5.19 15.83 2.71
CA SER A 98 -5.88 14.59 3.07
C SER A 98 -6.59 14.75 4.43
N PRO A 99 -7.87 14.33 4.58
CA PRO A 99 -8.62 14.42 5.83
C PRO A 99 -8.06 13.52 6.96
N TYR A 100 -7.08 12.67 6.63
CA TYR A 100 -6.40 11.79 7.59
C TYR A 100 -5.07 12.34 8.10
N ARG A 101 -4.73 13.61 7.80
CA ARG A 101 -3.64 14.30 8.49
C ARG A 101 -3.95 14.30 9.99
N GLY A 102 -3.10 13.62 10.76
CA GLY A 102 -3.36 13.18 12.13
C GLY A 102 -4.06 14.21 13.01
N ARG A 103 -5.17 13.78 13.62
CA ARG A 103 -5.64 14.38 14.88
C ARG A 103 -4.70 13.89 15.97
N ASP A 104 -3.60 14.61 16.19
CA ASP A 104 -2.94 14.61 17.50
C ASP A 104 -3.89 15.31 18.48
N ARG A 105 -4.87 14.56 18.98
CA ARG A 105 -5.54 14.94 20.22
C ARG A 105 -4.83 14.22 21.34
N GLY A 106 -3.91 14.93 21.98
CA GLY A 106 -3.45 14.58 23.32
C GLY A 106 -4.66 14.48 24.23
N TRP A 107 -4.80 13.33 24.87
CA TRP A 107 -5.67 13.19 26.03
C TRP A 107 -4.81 13.51 27.25
N GLY A 108 -5.21 14.55 27.98
CA GLY A 108 -4.84 14.71 29.38
C GLY A 108 -5.64 13.76 30.26
#